data_AF-A0A2E1E1P8-F1
#
_entry.id   AF-A0A2E1E1P8-F1
#
_cell.length_a   1.000
_cell.length_b   1.000
_cell.length_c   1.000
_cell.angle_alpha   90.00
_cell.angle_beta   90.00
_cell.angle_gamma   90.00
#
_symmetry.space_group_name_H-M   'P 1'
#
loop_
_entity.id
_entity.type
_entity.pdbx_description
1 polymer ?
#
loop_
_entity_poly.entity_id
_entity_poly.type
_entity_poly.pdbx_seq_one_letter_code
_entity_poly.pdbx_strand_id
1 'polypeptide(L)'
;MLICGCGNEGKKITYDIIIPDERIFTFEDLEEIGFKKNRQYDVSKLEGAKEAWNGFWSPDKKQKEYELRFYPSHSVAVASGESFAEEVTGKDAKLKKSEVTWQEGIKDRRQIIGREGGSRNSVGPKHGNYAIFANIVMLCEGPEELSLEVCWKLIAALKSKD
;
A
#
# COMPACT_ATOMS: atom_id res chain seq x y z
N MET A 1 -15.69 30.26 -37.04
CA MET A 1 -14.46 30.18 -36.23
C MET A 1 -14.90 30.10 -34.78
N LEU A 2 -15.05 28.89 -34.25
CA LEU A 2 -15.35 28.66 -32.84
C LEU A 2 -14.04 28.23 -32.18
N ILE A 3 -13.44 29.12 -31.41
CA ILE A 3 -12.34 28.83 -30.49
C ILE A 3 -12.85 29.24 -29.12
N CYS A 4 -12.97 28.29 -28.19
CA CYS A 4 -12.14 28.23 -26.98
C CYS A 4 -12.69 27.09 -26.11
N GLY A 5 -12.02 25.93 -26.17
CA GLY A 5 -12.17 24.92 -25.14
C GLY A 5 -11.40 25.38 -23.91
N CYS A 6 -12.11 25.61 -22.80
CA CYS A 6 -11.47 25.73 -21.49
C CYS A 6 -10.98 24.33 -21.08
N GLY A 7 -9.75 24.01 -21.47
CA GLY A 7 -8.99 22.92 -20.86
C GLY A 7 -8.65 23.35 -19.45
N ASN A 8 -9.40 22.85 -18.47
CA ASN A 8 -9.07 23.00 -17.07
C ASN A 8 -7.79 22.19 -16.84
N GLU A 9 -6.63 22.85 -16.76
CA GLU A 9 -5.37 22.21 -16.40
C GLU A 9 -5.43 21.83 -14.92
N GLY A 10 -6.03 20.67 -14.65
CA GLY A 10 -6.06 20.08 -13.32
C GLY A 10 -4.63 19.86 -12.84
N LYS A 11 -4.27 20.52 -11.74
CA LYS A 11 -3.02 20.31 -11.03
C LYS A 11 -2.86 18.81 -10.76
N LYS A 12 -1.93 18.14 -11.44
CA LYS A 12 -1.61 16.74 -11.18
C LYS A 12 -0.96 16.67 -9.79
N ILE A 13 -1.71 16.20 -8.80
CA ILE A 13 -1.16 15.96 -7.47
C ILE A 13 -0.12 14.84 -7.61
N THR A 14 1.07 15.09 -7.10
CA THR A 14 2.16 14.11 -7.04
C THR A 14 2.35 13.69 -5.59
N TYR A 15 2.70 12.42 -5.40
CA TYR A 15 2.83 11.77 -4.10
C TYR A 15 4.21 11.13 -4.01
N ASP A 16 4.96 11.42 -2.96
CA ASP A 16 6.24 10.77 -2.71
C ASP A 16 6.02 9.33 -2.23
N ILE A 17 6.92 8.42 -2.61
CA ILE A 17 6.94 7.03 -2.14
C ILE A 17 7.64 6.94 -0.78
N ILE A 18 8.72 7.68 -0.58
CA ILE A 18 9.50 7.67 0.66
C ILE A 18 9.25 9.00 1.39
N ILE A 19 8.63 8.93 2.57
CA ILE A 19 8.27 10.06 3.41
C ILE A 19 9.03 9.93 4.75
N PRO A 20 10.16 10.63 4.92
CA PRO A 20 10.97 10.52 6.13
C PRO A 20 10.24 11.11 7.34
N ASP A 21 10.30 10.38 8.45
CA ASP A 21 9.79 10.76 9.77
C ASP A 21 10.45 9.86 10.83
N GLU A 22 10.81 10.42 11.98
CA GLU A 22 11.52 9.69 13.05
C GLU A 22 10.58 9.02 14.05
N ARG A 23 9.26 9.26 13.95
CA ARG A 23 8.27 8.58 14.80
C ARG A 23 8.30 7.07 14.58
N ILE A 24 8.03 6.33 15.64
CA ILE A 24 7.88 4.88 15.61
C ILE A 24 6.43 4.56 15.93
N PHE A 25 5.68 4.17 14.90
CA PHE A 25 4.31 3.76 15.04
C PHE A 25 4.23 2.28 15.40
N THR A 26 3.25 1.93 16.22
CA THR A 26 2.83 0.54 16.46
C THR A 26 1.47 0.31 15.83
N PHE A 27 0.97 -0.93 15.85
CA PHE A 27 -0.37 -1.18 15.31
C PHE A 27 -1.46 -0.45 16.12
N GLU A 28 -1.26 -0.24 17.42
CA GLU A 28 -2.19 0.49 18.29
C GLU A 28 -2.47 1.91 17.76
N ASP A 29 -1.45 2.58 17.19
CA ASP A 29 -1.63 3.89 16.56
C ASP A 29 -2.60 3.86 15.38
N LEU A 30 -2.59 2.75 14.63
CA LEU A 30 -3.49 2.52 13.51
C LEU A 30 -4.91 2.23 14.02
N GLU A 31 -5.05 1.46 15.10
CA GLU A 31 -6.36 1.17 15.72
C GLU A 31 -7.05 2.45 16.20
N GLU A 32 -6.29 3.39 16.77
CA GLU A 32 -6.82 4.67 17.25
C GLU A 32 -7.38 5.56 16.13
N ILE A 33 -6.87 5.44 14.90
CA ILE A 33 -7.45 6.12 13.73
C ILE A 33 -8.51 5.28 13.01
N GLY A 34 -8.94 4.17 13.62
CA GLY A 34 -10.03 3.32 13.16
C GLY A 34 -9.62 2.23 12.16
N PHE A 35 -8.33 1.92 12.04
CA PHE A 35 -7.85 0.79 11.26
C PHE A 35 -8.25 -0.53 11.92
N LYS A 36 -8.63 -1.54 11.13
CA LYS A 36 -9.07 -2.85 11.62
C LYS A 36 -8.15 -3.97 11.15
N LYS A 37 -7.69 -4.80 12.09
CA LYS A 37 -6.95 -6.04 11.81
C LYS A 37 -7.82 -7.00 10.99
N ASN A 38 -7.23 -7.66 10.00
CA ASN A 38 -7.81 -8.82 9.33
C ASN A 38 -6.95 -10.07 9.56
N ARG A 39 -5.65 -9.99 9.24
CA ARG A 39 -4.71 -11.12 9.36
C ARG A 39 -3.33 -10.61 9.77
N GLN A 40 -2.71 -11.27 10.73
CA GLN A 40 -1.28 -11.12 11.01
C GLN A 40 -0.49 -12.08 10.11
N TYR A 41 0.64 -11.62 9.59
CA TYR A 41 1.55 -12.42 8.79
C TYR A 41 2.77 -12.86 9.59
N ASP A 42 3.28 -14.06 9.28
CA ASP A 42 4.60 -14.50 9.76
C ASP A 42 5.72 -13.72 9.03
N VAL A 43 6.50 -12.97 9.82
CA VAL A 43 7.61 -12.15 9.36
C VAL A 43 8.96 -12.85 9.42
N SER A 44 9.02 -14.13 9.79
CA SER A 44 10.29 -14.89 9.89
C SER A 44 11.15 -14.87 8.61
N LYS A 45 10.52 -14.62 7.45
CA LYS A 45 11.15 -14.50 6.13
C LYS A 45 10.93 -13.12 5.47
N LEU A 46 10.53 -12.12 6.25
CA LEU A 46 10.46 -10.72 5.83
C LEU A 46 11.57 -9.96 6.57
N GLU A 47 12.69 -9.76 5.89
CA GLU A 47 13.90 -9.23 6.52
C GLU A 47 13.67 -7.86 7.16
N GLY A 48 14.16 -7.69 8.39
CA GLY A 48 14.08 -6.43 9.14
C GLY A 48 12.71 -6.11 9.74
N ALA A 49 11.63 -6.76 9.31
CA ALA A 49 10.29 -6.49 9.80
C ALA A 49 10.09 -7.01 11.23
N LYS A 50 9.36 -6.23 12.03
CA LYS A 50 8.90 -6.61 13.37
C LYS A 50 7.54 -7.25 13.32
N GLU A 51 6.64 -6.68 12.53
CA GLU A 51 5.27 -7.14 12.38
C GLU A 51 4.78 -6.84 10.97
N ALA A 52 3.84 -7.67 10.48
CA ALA A 52 3.14 -7.39 9.25
C ALA A 52 1.67 -7.79 9.37
N TRP A 53 0.81 -6.91 8.88
CA TRP A 53 -0.63 -7.01 9.05
C TRP A 53 -1.35 -6.71 7.74
N ASN A 54 -2.31 -7.54 7.40
CA ASN A 54 -3.39 -7.17 6.50
C ASN A 54 -4.56 -6.62 7.30
N GLY A 55 -5.19 -5.57 6.78
CA GLY A 55 -6.36 -5.00 7.39
C GLY A 55 -7.01 -3.93 6.54
N PHE A 56 -7.95 -3.22 7.15
CA PHE A 56 -8.82 -2.30 6.44
C PHE A 56 -8.95 -0.97 7.16
N TRP A 57 -9.08 0.10 6.38
CA TRP A 57 -9.39 1.43 6.89
C TRP A 57 -10.37 2.16 5.97
N SER A 58 -11.28 2.92 6.57
CA SER A 58 -12.45 3.50 5.89
C SER A 58 -12.63 4.99 6.23
N PRO A 59 -11.72 5.88 5.80
CA PRO A 59 -11.78 7.30 6.16
C PRO A 59 -13.07 7.98 5.70
N ASP A 60 -13.60 7.59 4.53
CA ASP A 60 -14.78 8.21 3.90
C ASP A 60 -15.89 7.20 3.61
N LYS A 61 -16.09 6.21 4.48
CA LYS A 61 -16.99 5.04 4.25
C LYS A 61 -16.65 4.19 3.00
N LYS A 62 -15.54 4.51 2.33
CA LYS A 62 -14.93 3.70 1.28
C LYS A 62 -13.82 2.89 1.93
N GLN A 63 -14.14 1.62 2.23
CA GLN A 63 -13.17 0.70 2.80
C GLN A 63 -12.05 0.45 1.80
N LYS A 64 -10.82 0.53 2.29
CA LYS A 64 -9.61 0.16 1.58
C LYS A 64 -8.83 -0.88 2.35
N GLU A 65 -8.30 -1.85 1.63
CA GLU A 65 -7.38 -2.84 2.16
C GLU A 65 -5.94 -2.33 2.12
N TYR A 66 -5.18 -2.70 3.15
CA TYR A 66 -3.78 -2.38 3.26
C TYR A 66 -3.01 -3.61 3.74
N GLU A 67 -1.78 -3.72 3.29
CA GLU A 67 -0.76 -4.48 3.98
C GLU A 67 0.26 -3.52 4.60
N LEU A 68 0.36 -3.56 5.93
CA LEU A 68 1.24 -2.71 6.73
C LEU A 68 2.37 -3.57 7.29
N ARG A 69 3.61 -3.16 7.07
CA ARG A 69 4.81 -3.84 7.58
C ARG A 69 5.58 -2.85 8.46
N PHE A 70 5.75 -3.19 9.73
CA PHE A 70 6.38 -2.34 10.73
C PHE A 70 7.84 -2.74 10.89
N TYR A 71 8.72 -1.75 10.91
CA TYR A 71 10.16 -1.90 11.06
C TYR A 71 10.64 -1.17 12.33
N PRO A 72 11.89 -1.41 12.78
CA PRO A 72 12.46 -0.71 13.94
C PRO A 72 12.65 0.79 13.75
N SER A 73 12.80 1.26 12.50
CA SER A 73 13.00 2.67 12.17
C SER A 73 12.72 2.91 10.68
N HIS A 74 12.66 4.19 10.30
CA HIS A 74 12.55 4.59 8.90
C HIS A 74 13.69 4.06 8.03
N SER A 75 14.93 4.19 8.51
CA SER A 75 16.11 3.70 7.78
C SER A 75 16.04 2.19 7.46
N VAL A 76 15.54 1.38 8.41
CA VAL A 76 15.38 -0.07 8.20
C VAL A 76 14.18 -0.36 7.29
N ALA A 77 13.08 0.40 7.39
CA ALA A 77 11.93 0.27 6.50
C ALA A 77 12.32 0.47 5.03
N VAL A 78 13.14 1.50 4.76
CA VAL A 78 13.68 1.76 3.42
C VAL A 78 14.68 0.67 3.02
N ALA A 79 15.73 0.45 3.83
CA ALA A 79 16.84 -0.42 3.44
C ALA A 79 16.46 -1.90 3.29
N SER A 80 15.53 -2.40 4.11
CA SER A 80 15.15 -3.81 4.13
C SER A 80 13.75 -4.08 3.58
N GLY A 81 12.84 -3.10 3.61
CA GLY A 81 11.43 -3.32 3.30
C GLY A 81 10.99 -2.95 1.89
N GLU A 82 11.67 -2.00 1.26
CA GLU A 82 11.26 -1.44 -0.04
C GLU A 82 11.21 -2.49 -1.15
N SER A 83 12.27 -3.28 -1.29
CA SER A 83 12.38 -4.32 -2.34
C SER A 83 11.27 -5.37 -2.26
N PHE A 84 10.86 -5.76 -1.04
CA PHE A 84 9.73 -6.66 -0.85
C PHE A 84 8.38 -6.03 -1.19
N ALA A 85 8.24 -4.70 -1.13
CA ALA A 85 7.01 -4.01 -1.48
C ALA A 85 6.93 -3.82 -3.00
N GLU A 86 8.02 -3.37 -3.61
CA GLU A 86 8.16 -3.23 -5.07
C GLU A 86 7.87 -4.55 -5.79
N GLU A 87 8.37 -5.68 -5.29
CA GLU A 87 8.19 -7.00 -5.91
C GLU A 87 6.71 -7.39 -6.12
N VAL A 88 5.80 -6.90 -5.28
CA VAL A 88 4.41 -7.37 -5.22
C VAL A 88 3.37 -6.26 -5.44
N THR A 89 3.81 -5.09 -5.92
CA THR A 89 2.95 -3.94 -6.25
C THR A 89 3.15 -3.49 -7.69
N GLY A 90 2.21 -2.68 -8.19
CA GLY A 90 2.27 -2.17 -9.56
C GLY A 90 1.91 -3.20 -10.63
N LYS A 91 1.84 -2.77 -11.88
CA LYS A 91 1.48 -3.61 -13.03
C LYS A 91 2.38 -4.85 -13.22
N ASP A 92 3.63 -4.75 -12.80
CA ASP A 92 4.66 -5.80 -12.95
C ASP A 92 4.79 -6.68 -11.70
N ALA A 93 3.85 -6.54 -10.74
CA ALA A 93 3.82 -7.31 -9.50
C ALA A 93 3.91 -8.82 -9.74
N LYS A 94 4.80 -9.47 -9.00
CA LYS A 94 4.91 -10.92 -8.99
C LYS A 94 3.78 -11.52 -8.19
N LEU A 95 2.93 -12.31 -8.85
CA LEU A 95 1.75 -12.87 -8.22
C LEU A 95 1.99 -14.27 -7.68
N LYS A 96 2.93 -15.09 -8.19
CA LYS A 96 3.06 -16.50 -7.75
C LYS A 96 4.07 -16.69 -6.63
N LYS A 97 3.84 -17.73 -5.80
CA LYS A 97 4.76 -18.13 -4.72
C LYS A 97 6.18 -18.43 -5.18
N SER A 98 6.33 -18.98 -6.39
CA SER A 98 7.63 -19.31 -6.99
C SER A 98 8.38 -18.10 -7.52
N GLU A 99 7.71 -16.94 -7.63
CA GLU A 99 8.26 -15.72 -8.21
C GLU A 99 8.67 -14.72 -7.12
N VAL A 100 8.06 -14.80 -5.93
CA VAL A 100 8.28 -13.89 -4.80
C VAL A 100 9.29 -14.42 -3.79
N THR A 101 10.01 -13.49 -3.17
CA THR A 101 10.99 -13.74 -2.11
C THR A 101 10.30 -14.07 -0.78
N TRP A 102 9.23 -13.33 -0.44
CA TRP A 102 8.42 -13.57 0.74
C TRP A 102 7.00 -14.06 0.37
N GLN A 103 6.75 -15.34 0.65
CA GLN A 103 5.55 -16.04 0.19
C GLN A 103 4.31 -15.86 1.08
N GLU A 104 4.50 -15.45 2.33
CA GLU A 104 3.39 -15.20 3.26
C GLU A 104 2.53 -14.04 2.76
N GLY A 105 1.21 -14.13 2.89
CA GLY A 105 0.26 -13.11 2.40
C GLY A 105 0.07 -13.05 0.86
N ILE A 106 0.75 -13.88 0.06
CA ILE A 106 0.68 -13.79 -1.41
C ILE A 106 -0.73 -13.96 -2.00
N LYS A 107 -1.62 -14.67 -1.31
CA LYS A 107 -3.02 -14.82 -1.75
C LYS A 107 -3.81 -13.55 -1.51
N ASP A 108 -3.52 -12.85 -0.42
CA ASP A 108 -4.22 -11.64 0.00
C ASP A 108 -3.79 -10.43 -0.86
N ARG A 109 -2.57 -10.47 -1.43
CA ARG A 109 -2.06 -9.46 -2.39
C ARG A 109 -2.65 -9.55 -3.80
N ARG A 110 -3.57 -10.49 -4.05
CA ARG A 110 -4.19 -10.71 -5.37
C ARG A 110 -5.66 -10.32 -5.37
N GLN A 111 -6.16 -9.91 -6.53
CA GLN A 111 -7.58 -9.72 -6.77
C GLN A 111 -7.98 -10.26 -8.13
N ILE A 112 -9.26 -10.62 -8.29
CA ILE A 112 -9.82 -10.95 -9.60
C ILE A 112 -10.07 -9.64 -10.35
N ILE A 113 -9.44 -9.49 -11.50
CA ILE A 113 -9.68 -8.39 -12.42
C ILE A 113 -10.55 -8.90 -13.58
N GLY A 114 -11.65 -8.20 -13.85
CA GLY A 114 -12.45 -8.41 -15.05
C GLY A 114 -11.84 -7.65 -16.22
N ARG A 115 -11.69 -8.29 -17.38
CA ARG A 115 -11.26 -7.64 -18.62
C ARG A 115 -12.47 -7.43 -19.52
N GLU A 116 -12.66 -6.22 -20.07
CA GLU A 116 -13.59 -6.03 -21.19
C GLU A 116 -13.15 -6.89 -22.37
N GLY A 117 -14.02 -7.80 -22.81
CA GLY A 117 -13.74 -8.74 -23.91
C GLY A 117 -12.84 -9.94 -23.58
N GLY A 118 -12.48 -10.18 -22.30
CA GLY A 118 -11.61 -11.28 -21.89
C GLY A 118 -12.23 -12.23 -20.84
N SER A 119 -11.45 -13.24 -20.41
CA SER A 119 -11.84 -14.15 -19.34
C SER A 119 -12.12 -13.40 -18.04
N ARG A 120 -13.29 -13.62 -17.43
CA ARG A 120 -13.75 -12.94 -16.20
C ARG A 120 -12.96 -13.30 -14.94
N ASN A 121 -11.92 -14.13 -15.06
CA ASN A 121 -11.16 -14.71 -13.94
C ASN A 121 -9.66 -14.38 -13.98
N SER A 122 -9.22 -13.33 -14.69
CA SER A 122 -7.82 -12.90 -14.59
C SER A 122 -7.48 -12.45 -13.18
N VAL A 123 -6.25 -12.72 -12.75
CA VAL A 123 -5.75 -12.32 -11.43
C VAL A 123 -4.75 -11.19 -11.61
N GLY A 124 -4.94 -10.11 -10.85
CA GLY A 124 -4.04 -8.96 -10.81
C GLY A 124 -3.57 -8.65 -9.40
N PRO A 125 -2.62 -7.71 -9.25
CA PRO A 125 -2.23 -7.20 -7.95
C PRO A 125 -3.39 -6.46 -7.30
N LYS A 126 -3.59 -6.67 -5.99
CA LYS A 126 -4.55 -5.91 -5.18
C LYS A 126 -4.03 -4.51 -4.88
N HIS A 127 -2.74 -4.42 -4.57
CA HIS A 127 -2.06 -3.17 -4.22
C HIS A 127 -1.32 -2.63 -5.43
N GLY A 128 -1.77 -1.49 -5.96
CA GLY A 128 -1.18 -0.89 -7.15
C GLY A 128 0.14 -0.18 -6.89
N ASN A 129 0.42 0.20 -5.65
CA ASN A 129 1.63 0.93 -5.27
C ASN A 129 1.87 0.77 -3.76
N TYR A 130 2.96 1.35 -3.28
CA TYR A 130 3.32 1.39 -1.87
C TYR A 130 3.89 2.76 -1.46
N ALA A 131 3.90 3.03 -0.17
CA ALA A 131 4.62 4.15 0.42
C ALA A 131 5.37 3.69 1.68
N ILE A 132 6.47 4.36 1.99
CA ILE A 132 7.25 4.19 3.21
C ILE A 132 7.12 5.48 4.01
N PHE A 133 6.43 5.43 5.13
CA PHE A 133 6.28 6.56 6.03
C PHE A 133 6.73 6.16 7.43
N ALA A 134 7.64 6.95 8.00
CA ALA A 134 8.22 6.64 9.30
C ALA A 134 8.78 5.20 9.28
N ASN A 135 8.45 4.38 10.27
CA ASN A 135 8.84 2.97 10.35
C ASN A 135 7.89 1.99 9.62
N ILE A 136 6.95 2.45 8.80
CA ILE A 136 5.94 1.61 8.14
C ILE A 136 6.17 1.55 6.63
N VAL A 137 6.19 0.34 6.06
CA VAL A 137 5.99 0.10 4.62
C VAL A 137 4.53 -0.28 4.40
N MET A 138 3.84 0.46 3.54
CA MET A 138 2.39 0.44 3.35
C MET A 138 2.07 0.09 1.90
N LEU A 139 1.44 -1.06 1.66
CA LEU A 139 0.93 -1.44 0.34
C LEU A 139 -0.58 -1.11 0.32
N CYS A 140 -1.02 -0.36 -0.68
CA CYS A 140 -2.35 0.26 -0.66
C CYS A 140 -3.24 -0.23 -1.80
N GLU A 141 -4.48 -0.60 -1.50
CA GLU A 141 -5.39 -1.16 -2.49
C GLU A 141 -5.76 -0.14 -3.59
N GLY A 142 -5.73 -0.59 -4.84
CA GLY A 142 -6.20 0.18 -5.98
C GLY A 142 -5.33 -0.03 -7.21
N PRO A 143 -5.71 0.57 -8.35
CA PRO A 143 -4.83 0.63 -9.52
C PRO A 143 -3.58 1.46 -9.21
N GLU A 144 -2.52 1.26 -10.00
CA GLU A 144 -1.20 1.87 -9.80
C GLU A 144 -1.27 3.41 -9.69
N GLU A 145 -2.17 4.03 -10.46
CA GLU A 145 -2.36 5.49 -10.53
C GLU A 145 -3.06 6.09 -9.31
N LEU A 146 -3.81 5.28 -8.54
CA LEU A 146 -4.63 5.75 -7.41
C LEU A 146 -4.14 5.21 -6.06
N SER A 147 -3.35 4.15 -6.06
CA SER A 147 -2.91 3.48 -4.83
C SER A 147 -2.06 4.39 -3.93
N LEU A 148 -1.21 5.26 -4.49
CA LEU A 148 -0.46 6.23 -3.69
C LEU A 148 -1.35 7.24 -2.97
N GLU A 149 -2.44 7.71 -3.60
CA GLU A 149 -3.41 8.59 -2.93
C GLU A 149 -4.03 7.87 -1.71
N VAL A 150 -4.31 6.57 -1.84
CA VAL A 150 -4.82 5.73 -0.75
C VAL A 150 -3.81 5.65 0.40
N CYS A 151 -2.52 5.44 0.11
CA CYS A 151 -1.47 5.50 1.14
C CYS A 151 -1.41 6.87 1.83
N TRP A 152 -1.42 7.94 1.03
CA TRP A 152 -1.30 9.30 1.55
C TRP A 152 -2.46 9.73 2.44
N LYS A 153 -3.67 9.22 2.20
CA LYS A 153 -4.79 9.40 3.13
C LYS A 153 -4.50 8.81 4.51
N LEU A 154 -3.94 7.60 4.56
CA LEU A 154 -3.58 6.94 5.82
C LEU A 154 -2.41 7.66 6.51
N ILE A 155 -1.41 8.09 5.74
CA ILE A 155 -0.29 8.91 6.26
C ILE A 155 -0.80 10.22 6.85
N ALA A 156 -1.73 10.91 6.18
CA ALA A 156 -2.29 12.17 6.69
C ALA A 156 -3.02 11.98 8.02
N ALA A 157 -3.79 10.88 8.16
CA ALA A 157 -4.45 10.54 9.42
C ALA A 157 -3.44 10.24 10.54
N LEU A 158 -2.37 9.48 10.25
CA LEU A 158 -1.29 9.22 11.21
C LEU A 158 -0.56 10.50 11.64
N LYS A 159 -0.30 11.41 10.70
CA LYS A 159 0.33 12.71 10.99
C LYS A 159 -0.50 13.59 11.92
N SER A 160 -1.83 13.45 11.91
CA SER A 160 -2.71 14.23 12.78
C SER A 160 -2.80 13.75 14.23
N LYS A 161 -2.12 12.66 14.61
CA LYS A 161 -2.07 12.14 16.00
C LYS A 161 -1.04 12.85 16.89
N ASP A 162 -0.84 14.16 16.72
CA ASP A 162 0.05 14.93 17.60
C ASP A 162 -0.46 14.98 19.05
#